data_AF-D5RNJ2-F1
#
_entry.id   AF-D5RNJ2-F1
#
_cell.length_a   1.000
_cell.length_b   1.000
_cell.length_c   1.000
_cell.angle_alpha   90.00
_cell.angle_beta   90.00
_cell.angle_gamma   90.00
#
_symmetry.space_group_name_H-M   'P 1'
#
loop_
_entity.id
_entity.type
_entity.pdbx_description
1 polymer ?
#
loop_
_entity_poly.entity_id
_entity_poly.type
_entity_poly.pdbx_seq_one_letter_code
_entity_poly.pdbx_strand_id
1 'polypeptide(L)'
;PLRLLSRGPDAPLRLAAQHPAARLVTDHAATAARLRGALGAERVALATRPAFPEDLEEEFERLAGMAVPLPGGGRLTLHPTPALLAIDIDAGPQAGSRDAAAHRALNAAALAEALRQIRLRHLAGAILVDMAGMKVAARQALLPGLKPLLAADPHLRLLGLTGLGLLELQRRRVHTPLHEVLGHPPSPLTRGLAAPRRGVRD
;
A
#
# COMPACT_ATOMS: atom_id res chain seq x y z
N PRO A 1 -25.30 31.41 5.28
CA PRO A 1 -24.42 30.52 6.08
C PRO A 1 -24.12 29.25 5.29
N LEU A 2 -22.84 28.88 5.16
CA LEU A 2 -22.47 27.60 4.55
C LEU A 2 -22.94 26.48 5.47
N ARG A 3 -23.72 25.52 4.93
CA ARG A 3 -24.16 24.33 5.66
C ARG A 3 -23.83 23.09 4.86
N LEU A 4 -23.36 22.05 5.54
CA LEU A 4 -23.17 20.74 4.95
C LEU A 4 -24.52 20.17 4.53
N LEU A 5 -24.71 19.89 3.24
CA LEU A 5 -25.94 19.27 2.74
C LEU A 5 -25.95 17.77 2.98
N SER A 6 -24.85 17.09 2.65
CA SER A 6 -24.66 15.67 2.90
C SER A 6 -23.17 15.33 2.93
N ARG A 7 -22.81 14.28 3.67
CA ARG A 7 -21.48 13.67 3.58
C ARG A 7 -21.48 12.68 2.42
N GLY A 8 -20.41 12.68 1.63
CA GLY A 8 -20.19 11.62 0.64
C GLY A 8 -20.02 10.24 1.30
N PRO A 9 -19.97 9.16 0.49
CA PRO A 9 -19.81 7.81 1.00
C PRO A 9 -18.51 7.68 1.81
N ASP A 10 -18.62 6.99 2.95
CA ASP A 10 -17.48 6.62 3.79
C ASP A 10 -16.66 5.47 3.16
N ALA A 11 -15.59 5.03 3.84
CA ALA A 11 -14.69 4.02 3.29
C ALA A 11 -15.40 2.69 2.95
N PRO A 12 -16.23 2.09 3.82
CA PRO A 12 -16.99 0.89 3.48
C PRO A 12 -17.89 1.05 2.27
N LEU A 13 -18.63 2.17 2.15
CA LEU A 13 -19.52 2.39 1.02
C LEU A 13 -18.77 2.61 -0.29
N ARG A 14 -17.62 3.30 -0.26
CA ARG A 14 -16.74 3.44 -1.43
C ARG A 14 -16.18 2.09 -1.88
N LEU A 15 -15.73 1.26 -0.95
CA LEU A 15 -15.23 -0.08 -1.26
C LEU A 15 -16.35 -0.97 -1.83
N ALA A 16 -17.55 -0.88 -1.28
CA ALA A 16 -18.72 -1.58 -1.78
C ALA A 16 -19.09 -1.17 -3.21
N ALA A 17 -18.94 0.11 -3.56
CA ALA A 17 -19.17 0.58 -4.93
C ALA A 17 -18.12 0.05 -5.92
N GLN A 18 -16.86 -0.07 -5.49
CA GLN A 18 -15.77 -0.61 -6.31
C GLN A 18 -15.84 -2.13 -6.48
N HIS A 19 -16.44 -2.84 -5.53
CA HIS A 19 -16.60 -4.30 -5.57
C HIS A 19 -18.08 -4.71 -5.38
N PRO A 20 -18.96 -4.49 -6.37
CA PRO A 20 -20.40 -4.72 -6.23
C PRO A 20 -20.80 -6.13 -5.80
N ALA A 21 -20.03 -7.14 -6.24
CA ALA A 21 -20.27 -8.54 -5.93
C ALA A 21 -19.64 -9.00 -4.59
N ALA A 22 -18.79 -8.19 -3.95
CA ALA A 22 -18.15 -8.57 -2.70
C ALA A 22 -19.13 -8.48 -1.53
N ARG A 23 -19.09 -9.51 -0.68
CA ARG A 23 -19.74 -9.53 0.64
C ARG A 23 -18.91 -8.72 1.63
N LEU A 24 -19.58 -7.95 2.47
CA LEU A 24 -18.97 -7.17 3.54
C LEU A 24 -19.13 -7.90 4.87
N VAL A 25 -18.05 -7.97 5.63
CA VAL A 25 -18.03 -8.58 6.96
C VAL A 25 -17.55 -7.54 7.95
N THR A 26 -18.25 -7.41 9.07
CA THR A 26 -17.85 -6.56 10.20
C THR A 26 -18.18 -7.30 11.50
N ASP A 27 -17.38 -7.12 12.52
CA ASP A 27 -17.59 -7.60 13.90
C ASP A 27 -18.29 -6.57 14.78
N HIS A 28 -18.66 -5.39 14.24
CA HIS A 28 -19.30 -4.32 14.99
C HIS A 28 -20.78 -4.19 14.63
N ALA A 29 -21.67 -4.47 15.60
CA ALA A 29 -23.12 -4.51 15.39
C ALA A 29 -23.70 -3.20 14.80
N ALA A 30 -23.31 -2.04 15.33
CA ALA A 30 -23.80 -0.75 14.81
C ALA A 30 -23.36 -0.49 13.35
N THR A 31 -22.14 -0.89 13.00
CA THR A 31 -21.62 -0.79 11.62
C THR A 31 -22.39 -1.72 10.71
N ALA A 32 -22.66 -2.97 11.13
CA ALA A 32 -23.46 -3.91 10.36
C ALA A 32 -24.87 -3.35 10.11
N ALA A 33 -25.57 -2.88 11.14
CA ALA A 33 -26.92 -2.33 11.01
C ALA A 33 -26.96 -1.15 10.02
N ARG A 34 -26.01 -0.21 10.15
CA ARG A 34 -25.88 0.93 9.25
C ARG A 34 -25.61 0.52 7.80
N LEU A 35 -24.67 -0.41 7.57
CA LEU A 35 -24.33 -0.87 6.22
C LEU A 35 -25.45 -1.69 5.59
N ARG A 36 -26.20 -2.49 6.36
CA ARG A 36 -27.39 -3.21 5.88
C ARG A 36 -28.47 -2.25 5.40
N GLY A 37 -28.67 -1.14 6.10
CA GLY A 37 -29.60 -0.08 5.66
C GLY A 37 -29.22 0.55 4.32
N ALA A 38 -27.91 0.59 3.99
CA ALA A 38 -27.42 1.20 2.76
C ALA A 38 -27.22 0.20 1.60
N LEU A 39 -26.90 -1.06 1.88
CA LEU A 39 -26.45 -2.06 0.88
C LEU A 39 -27.30 -3.34 0.85
N GLY A 40 -28.26 -3.48 1.76
CA GLY A 40 -29.08 -4.68 1.92
C GLY A 40 -28.52 -5.69 2.94
N ALA A 41 -29.42 -6.44 3.59
CA ALA A 41 -29.08 -7.41 4.63
C ALA A 41 -28.18 -8.55 4.13
N GLU A 42 -28.46 -9.06 2.93
CA GLU A 42 -27.75 -10.19 2.32
C GLU A 42 -26.26 -9.90 2.07
N ARG A 43 -25.92 -8.64 1.79
CA ARG A 43 -24.57 -8.24 1.44
C ARG A 43 -23.66 -8.02 2.64
N VAL A 44 -24.23 -7.87 3.84
CA VAL A 44 -23.48 -7.49 5.05
C VAL A 44 -23.66 -8.52 6.16
N ALA A 45 -22.59 -9.25 6.46
CA ALA A 45 -22.50 -10.19 7.56
C ALA A 45 -21.96 -9.52 8.83
N LEU A 46 -22.59 -9.83 9.97
CA LEU A 46 -22.00 -9.58 11.28
C LEU A 46 -21.23 -10.84 11.69
N ALA A 47 -19.93 -10.71 11.90
CA ALA A 47 -19.08 -11.78 12.39
C ALA A 47 -19.23 -11.92 13.92
N THR A 48 -19.18 -13.16 14.41
CA THR A 48 -19.15 -13.49 15.85
C THR A 48 -17.73 -13.57 16.42
N ARG A 49 -16.73 -13.43 15.54
CA ARG A 49 -15.29 -13.40 15.84
C ARG A 49 -14.70 -12.15 15.17
N PRO A 50 -13.50 -11.70 15.57
CA PRO A 50 -12.84 -10.57 14.91
C PRO A 50 -12.83 -10.71 13.40
N ALA A 51 -13.25 -9.65 12.69
CA ALA A 51 -13.48 -9.71 11.25
C ALA A 51 -12.17 -9.84 10.43
N PHE A 52 -11.04 -9.41 11.01
CA PHE A 52 -9.73 -9.61 10.41
C PHE A 52 -9.01 -10.82 11.04
N PRO A 53 -8.61 -11.82 10.24
CA PRO A 53 -7.76 -12.92 10.69
C PRO A 53 -6.37 -12.40 11.11
N GLU A 54 -5.63 -13.24 11.84
CA GLU A 54 -4.36 -12.88 12.49
C GLU A 54 -3.25 -12.54 11.48
N ASP A 55 -3.17 -13.26 10.37
CA ASP A 55 -2.23 -13.01 9.26
C ASP A 55 -2.41 -11.62 8.64
N LEU A 56 -3.66 -11.14 8.53
CA LEU A 56 -3.96 -9.78 8.09
C LEU A 56 -3.55 -8.73 9.12
N GLU A 57 -3.66 -9.00 10.42
CA GLU A 57 -3.17 -8.08 11.46
C GLU A 57 -1.65 -7.93 11.40
N GLU A 58 -0.91 -9.01 11.18
CA GLU A 58 0.53 -8.92 10.95
C GLU A 58 0.86 -8.08 9.72
N GLU A 59 0.05 -8.18 8.66
CA GLU A 59 0.23 -7.35 7.48
C GLU A 59 -0.03 -5.87 7.77
N PHE A 60 -1.07 -5.55 8.55
CA PHE A 60 -1.31 -4.19 9.02
C PHE A 60 -0.13 -3.63 9.81
N GLU A 61 0.48 -4.43 10.69
CA GLU A 61 1.66 -4.01 11.45
C GLU A 61 2.85 -3.74 10.52
N ARG A 62 3.08 -4.60 9.52
CA ARG A 62 4.11 -4.36 8.48
C ARG A 62 3.82 -3.07 7.70
N LEU A 63 2.55 -2.75 7.44
CA LEU A 63 2.14 -1.51 6.78
C LEU A 63 2.33 -0.25 7.65
N ALA A 64 2.50 -0.38 8.96
CA ALA A 64 2.83 0.75 9.84
C ALA A 64 4.32 1.14 9.76
N GLY A 65 5.21 0.17 9.52
CA GLY A 65 6.65 0.39 9.36
C GLY A 65 7.04 0.86 7.96
N MET A 66 8.17 1.55 7.80
CA MET A 66 8.65 2.03 6.48
C MET A 66 9.46 0.99 5.69
N ALA A 67 9.89 -0.09 6.34
CA ALA A 67 10.64 -1.17 5.72
C ALA A 67 9.72 -2.35 5.40
N VAL A 68 9.91 -2.94 4.23
CA VAL A 68 9.20 -4.13 3.76
C VAL A 68 10.23 -5.21 3.42
N PRO A 69 10.22 -6.35 4.11
CA PRO A 69 11.14 -7.44 3.79
C PRO A 69 10.80 -8.00 2.40
N LEU A 70 11.83 -8.34 1.64
CA LEU A 70 11.73 -9.01 0.35
C LEU A 70 12.27 -10.44 0.47
N PRO A 71 11.83 -11.37 -0.40
CA PRO A 71 12.46 -12.69 -0.51
C PRO A 71 13.97 -12.58 -0.70
N GLY A 72 14.72 -13.56 -0.21
CA GLY A 72 16.19 -13.56 -0.32
C GLY A 72 16.92 -12.65 0.67
N GLY A 73 16.21 -12.13 1.67
CA GLY A 73 16.77 -11.23 2.69
C GLY A 73 16.97 -9.79 2.19
N GLY A 74 16.35 -9.44 1.06
CA GLY A 74 16.31 -8.07 0.56
C GLY A 74 15.31 -7.23 1.34
N ARG A 75 15.27 -5.93 1.02
CA ARG A 75 14.37 -5.00 1.70
C ARG A 75 13.98 -3.85 0.77
N LEU A 76 12.74 -3.43 0.87
CA LEU A 76 12.27 -2.16 0.32
C LEU A 76 12.11 -1.16 1.46
N THR A 77 12.65 0.04 1.29
CA THR A 77 12.55 1.12 2.30
C THR A 77 11.83 2.33 1.71
N LEU A 78 10.81 2.81 2.40
CA LEU A 78 10.01 3.97 2.01
C LEU A 78 10.50 5.22 2.74
N HIS A 79 10.76 6.29 1.99
CA HIS A 79 11.21 7.58 2.52
C HIS A 79 10.29 8.71 2.05
N PRO A 80 9.17 8.94 2.76
CA PRO A 80 8.32 10.09 2.51
C PRO A 80 9.09 11.39 2.82
N THR A 81 9.04 12.35 1.91
CA THR A 81 9.55 13.71 2.11
C THR A 81 8.43 14.71 1.82
N PRO A 82 8.59 16.01 2.17
CA PRO A 82 7.58 17.02 1.85
C PRO A 82 7.26 17.15 0.35
N ALA A 83 8.23 16.87 -0.53
CA ALA A 83 8.10 17.08 -1.97
C ALA A 83 7.80 15.79 -2.75
N LEU A 84 8.42 14.66 -2.35
CA LEU A 84 8.33 13.39 -3.06
C LEU A 84 8.48 12.19 -2.12
N LEU A 85 8.15 11.00 -2.62
CA LEU A 85 8.45 9.73 -1.96
C LEU A 85 9.62 9.06 -2.65
N ALA A 86 10.68 8.76 -1.92
CA ALA A 86 11.73 7.87 -2.41
C ALA A 86 11.49 6.44 -1.92
N ILE A 87 11.72 5.47 -2.79
CA ILE A 87 11.66 4.05 -2.49
C ILE A 87 13.03 3.47 -2.83
N ASP A 88 13.68 2.88 -1.86
CA ASP A 88 14.97 2.23 -2.03
C ASP A 88 14.80 0.71 -2.00
N ILE A 89 15.45 0.01 -2.93
CA ILE A 89 15.41 -1.45 -3.04
C ILE A 89 16.81 -2.00 -2.78
N ASP A 90 16.99 -2.57 -1.60
CA ASP A 90 18.18 -3.30 -1.18
C ASP A 90 18.08 -4.77 -1.59
N ALA A 91 19.06 -5.26 -2.34
CA ALA A 91 19.22 -6.69 -2.59
C ALA A 91 19.79 -7.38 -1.35
N GLY A 92 19.18 -8.51 -0.96
CA GLY A 92 19.64 -9.30 0.19
C GLY A 92 20.89 -10.12 -0.09
N PRO A 93 21.51 -10.74 0.93
CA PRO A 93 22.71 -11.55 0.78
C PRO A 93 22.52 -12.76 -0.15
N GLN A 94 21.30 -13.28 -0.30
CA GLN A 94 21.01 -14.38 -1.22
C GLN A 94 21.02 -13.95 -2.70
N ALA A 95 21.08 -12.63 -2.98
CA ALA A 95 21.27 -12.10 -4.32
C ALA A 95 22.72 -12.29 -4.83
N GLY A 96 23.65 -12.77 -4.00
CA GLY A 96 25.09 -12.88 -4.25
C GLY A 96 25.54 -13.76 -5.44
N SER A 97 24.62 -14.28 -6.27
CA SER A 97 25.00 -14.86 -7.55
C SER A 97 25.37 -13.72 -8.52
N ARG A 98 26.53 -13.78 -9.16
CA ARG A 98 26.92 -12.85 -10.25
C ARG A 98 26.04 -12.98 -11.51
N ASP A 99 24.96 -13.75 -11.46
CA ASP A 99 24.04 -13.91 -12.56
C ASP A 99 23.16 -12.64 -12.71
N ALA A 100 23.29 -12.01 -13.88
CA ALA A 100 22.50 -10.86 -14.24
C ALA A 100 21.00 -11.20 -14.40
N ALA A 101 20.66 -12.46 -14.72
CA ALA A 101 19.26 -12.89 -14.82
C ALA A 101 18.61 -12.98 -13.44
N ALA A 102 19.27 -13.60 -12.46
CA ALA A 102 18.80 -13.63 -11.07
C ALA A 102 18.59 -12.21 -10.49
N HIS A 103 19.53 -11.29 -10.71
CA HIS A 103 19.38 -9.88 -10.28
C HIS A 103 18.20 -9.17 -10.93
N ARG A 104 17.93 -9.42 -12.22
CA ARG A 104 16.76 -8.86 -12.91
C ARG A 104 15.46 -9.41 -12.35
N ALA A 105 15.40 -10.73 -12.07
CA ALA A 105 14.23 -11.36 -11.49
C ALA A 105 13.93 -10.82 -10.07
N LEU A 106 14.96 -10.64 -9.25
CA LEU A 106 14.82 -10.05 -7.92
C LEU A 106 14.28 -8.62 -7.99
N ASN A 107 14.85 -7.78 -8.86
CA ASN A 107 14.37 -6.40 -9.02
C ASN A 107 12.94 -6.36 -9.60
N ALA A 108 12.58 -7.26 -10.50
CA ALA A 108 11.20 -7.35 -11.00
C ALA A 108 10.21 -7.70 -9.87
N ALA A 109 10.55 -8.66 -9.00
CA ALA A 109 9.74 -9.01 -7.83
C ALA A 109 9.66 -7.85 -6.82
N ALA A 110 10.78 -7.17 -6.56
CA ALA A 110 10.84 -6.02 -5.68
C ALA A 110 10.01 -4.84 -6.19
N LEU A 111 10.02 -4.58 -7.51
CA LEU A 111 9.18 -3.57 -8.14
C LEU A 111 7.69 -3.93 -8.05
N ALA A 112 7.33 -5.20 -8.25
CA ALA A 112 5.96 -5.65 -8.07
C ALA A 112 5.48 -5.40 -6.62
N GLU A 113 6.33 -5.68 -5.63
CA GLU A 113 6.04 -5.38 -4.24
C GLU A 113 5.96 -3.87 -3.98
N ALA A 114 6.84 -3.05 -4.57
CA ALA A 114 6.79 -1.60 -4.47
C ALA A 114 5.44 -1.03 -4.96
N LEU A 115 4.97 -1.49 -6.13
CA LEU A 115 3.68 -1.08 -6.69
C LEU A 115 2.50 -1.51 -5.80
N ARG A 116 2.59 -2.69 -5.18
CA ARG A 116 1.61 -3.17 -4.19
C ARG A 116 1.59 -2.27 -2.94
N GLN A 117 2.76 -1.91 -2.41
CA GLN A 117 2.91 -1.05 -1.23
C GLN A 117 2.41 0.38 -1.49
N ILE A 118 2.67 0.93 -2.69
CA ILE A 118 2.12 2.23 -3.12
C ILE A 118 0.59 2.23 -3.00
N ARG A 119 -0.07 1.16 -3.45
CA ARG A 119 -1.52 1.00 -3.38
C ARG A 119 -2.03 0.88 -1.95
N LEU A 120 -1.46 -0.07 -1.19
CA LEU A 120 -1.91 -0.38 0.17
C LEU A 120 -1.74 0.78 1.15
N ARG A 121 -0.67 1.57 0.98
CA ARG A 121 -0.36 2.71 1.86
C ARG A 121 -0.90 4.03 1.32
N HIS A 122 -1.66 4.00 0.22
CA HIS A 122 -2.14 5.19 -0.47
C HIS A 122 -1.04 6.23 -0.76
N LEU A 123 0.18 5.79 -1.06
CA LEU A 123 1.30 6.69 -1.39
C LEU A 123 0.97 7.46 -2.67
N ALA A 124 1.33 8.74 -2.74
CA ALA A 124 0.93 9.59 -3.84
C ALA A 124 1.94 10.73 -4.08
N GLY A 125 1.75 11.47 -5.17
CA GLY A 125 2.67 12.52 -5.61
C GLY A 125 3.72 11.97 -6.57
N ALA A 126 4.88 12.63 -6.59
CA ALA A 126 6.07 12.13 -7.28
C ALA A 126 6.69 11.00 -6.46
N ILE A 127 6.94 9.86 -7.09
CA ILE A 127 7.53 8.68 -6.46
C ILE A 127 8.74 8.26 -7.29
N LEU A 128 9.90 8.16 -6.66
CA LEU A 128 11.14 7.72 -7.26
C LEU A 128 11.55 6.38 -6.67
N VAL A 129 11.87 5.40 -7.51
CA VAL A 129 12.35 4.08 -7.06
C VAL A 129 13.80 3.89 -7.49
N ASP A 130 14.70 3.66 -6.53
CA ASP A 130 16.07 3.24 -6.78
C ASP A 130 16.18 1.71 -6.73
N MET A 131 16.80 1.13 -7.75
CA MET A 131 17.01 -0.31 -7.89
C MET A 131 18.49 -0.62 -7.70
N ALA A 132 18.83 -1.42 -6.68
CA ALA A 132 20.22 -1.77 -6.41
C ALA A 132 20.91 -2.50 -7.59
N GLY A 133 22.16 -2.12 -7.85
CA GLY A 133 23.12 -2.91 -8.63
C GLY A 133 22.83 -3.04 -10.13
N MET A 134 21.87 -2.30 -10.69
CA MET A 134 21.51 -2.40 -12.11
C MET A 134 22.06 -1.24 -12.95
N LYS A 135 22.68 -1.56 -14.09
CA LYS A 135 22.98 -0.57 -15.15
C LYS A 135 21.68 -0.01 -15.73
N VAL A 136 21.69 1.26 -16.16
CA VAL A 136 20.52 1.96 -16.75
C VAL A 136 19.85 1.16 -17.88
N ALA A 137 20.64 0.57 -18.78
CA ALA A 137 20.09 -0.26 -19.87
C ALA A 137 19.29 -1.47 -19.37
N ALA A 138 19.72 -2.09 -18.26
CA ALA A 138 19.00 -3.22 -17.67
C ALA A 138 17.72 -2.76 -16.95
N ARG A 139 17.70 -1.54 -16.39
CA ARG A 139 16.51 -0.92 -15.78
C ARG A 139 15.44 -0.68 -16.85
N GLN A 140 15.83 -0.20 -18.03
CA GLN A 140 14.92 0.03 -19.16
C GLN A 140 14.20 -1.26 -19.61
N ALA A 141 14.90 -2.40 -19.58
CA ALA A 141 14.35 -3.70 -19.97
C ALA A 141 13.24 -4.21 -19.03
N LEU A 142 13.15 -3.69 -17.80
CA LEU A 142 12.10 -4.07 -16.84
C LEU A 142 10.78 -3.33 -17.09
N LEU A 143 10.81 -2.14 -17.72
CA LEU A 143 9.63 -1.28 -17.87
C LEU A 143 8.44 -1.95 -18.59
N PRO A 144 8.63 -2.73 -19.67
CA PRO A 144 7.50 -3.40 -20.33
C PRO A 144 6.76 -4.36 -19.40
N GLY A 145 7.49 -5.03 -18.50
CA GLY A 145 6.91 -5.96 -17.52
C GLY A 145 6.10 -5.28 -16.41
N LEU A 146 6.29 -3.97 -16.20
CA LEU A 146 5.52 -3.21 -15.21
C LEU A 146 4.13 -2.80 -15.69
N LYS A 147 3.91 -2.70 -17.02
CA LYS A 147 2.62 -2.30 -17.60
C LYS A 147 1.41 -3.06 -17.03
N PRO A 148 1.39 -4.41 -16.94
CA PRO A 148 0.26 -5.14 -16.37
C PRO A 148 0.05 -4.85 -14.88
N LEU A 149 1.12 -4.60 -14.12
CA LEU A 149 1.04 -4.31 -12.69
C LEU A 149 0.45 -2.92 -12.42
N LEU A 150 0.76 -1.95 -13.28
CA LEU A 150 0.21 -0.59 -13.22
C LEU A 150 -1.31 -0.56 -13.48
N ALA A 151 -1.86 -1.52 -14.23
CA ALA A 151 -3.30 -1.59 -14.50
C ALA A 151 -4.15 -1.79 -13.23
N ALA A 152 -3.56 -2.31 -12.14
CA ALA A 152 -4.22 -2.47 -10.84
C ALA A 152 -4.44 -1.14 -10.10
N ASP A 153 -3.87 -0.03 -10.59
CA ASP A 153 -4.06 1.30 -10.03
C ASP A 153 -4.25 2.37 -11.12
N PRO A 154 -5.50 2.82 -11.39
CA PRO A 154 -5.78 3.82 -12.42
C PRO A 154 -5.24 5.22 -12.10
N HIS A 155 -4.78 5.46 -10.88
CA HIS A 155 -4.19 6.74 -10.47
C HIS A 155 -2.67 6.79 -10.65
N LEU A 156 -2.03 5.64 -10.89
CA LEU A 156 -0.58 5.51 -10.99
C LEU A 156 -0.14 5.53 -12.46
N ARG A 157 0.90 6.32 -12.76
CA ARG A 157 1.50 6.42 -14.08
C ARG A 157 3.01 6.22 -13.98
N LEU A 158 3.55 5.44 -14.91
CA LEU A 158 4.99 5.35 -15.16
C LEU A 158 5.40 6.46 -16.11
N LEU A 159 6.31 7.33 -15.68
CA LEU A 159 6.88 8.40 -16.50
C LEU A 159 8.14 7.94 -17.24
N GLY A 160 8.87 6.96 -16.69
CA GLY A 160 10.04 6.35 -17.31
C GLY A 160 11.19 6.22 -16.32
N LEU A 161 12.40 6.48 -16.81
CA LEU A 161 13.60 6.60 -15.98
C LEU A 161 14.05 8.06 -15.96
N THR A 162 14.49 8.55 -14.80
CA THR A 162 15.12 9.87 -14.69
C THR A 162 16.50 9.88 -15.35
N GLY A 163 17.12 11.06 -15.47
CA GLY A 163 18.52 11.18 -15.92
C GLY A 163 19.54 10.46 -15.03
N LEU A 164 19.19 10.21 -13.76
CA LEU A 164 19.98 9.42 -12.81
C LEU A 164 19.64 7.92 -12.87
N GLY A 165 18.70 7.54 -13.74
CA GLY A 165 18.25 6.16 -13.92
C GLY A 165 17.25 5.66 -12.88
N LEU A 166 16.68 6.52 -12.03
CA LEU A 166 15.63 6.13 -11.08
C LEU A 166 14.32 5.88 -11.82
N LEU A 167 13.52 4.91 -11.36
CA LEU A 167 12.17 4.74 -11.89
C LEU A 167 11.29 5.90 -11.43
N GLU A 168 10.68 6.59 -12.38
CA GLU A 168 9.85 7.75 -12.10
C GLU A 168 8.38 7.42 -12.26
N LEU A 169 7.63 7.59 -11.17
CA LEU A 169 6.20 7.34 -11.09
C LEU A 169 5.47 8.59 -10.62
N GLN A 170 4.26 8.79 -11.14
CA GLN A 170 3.35 9.82 -10.66
C GLN A 170 2.02 9.19 -10.26
N ARG A 171 1.56 9.44 -9.04
CA ARG A 171 0.27 8.95 -8.56
C ARG A 171 -0.62 10.04 -8.02
N ARG A 172 -1.86 10.13 -8.52
CA ARG A 172 -2.83 11.13 -8.05
C ARG A 172 -3.16 10.91 -6.57
N ARG A 173 -3.09 11.97 -5.77
CA ARG A 173 -3.48 11.95 -4.34
C ARG A 173 -5.00 12.00 -4.22
N VAL A 174 -5.62 10.87 -3.89
CA VAL A 174 -7.08 10.72 -3.69
C VAL A 174 -7.44 10.55 -2.21
N HIS A 175 -6.54 9.93 -1.44
CA HIS A 175 -6.67 9.71 -0.01
C HIS A 175 -5.39 10.12 0.70
N THR A 176 -5.50 10.37 2.00
CA THR A 176 -4.34 10.62 2.87
C THR A 176 -3.48 9.35 2.94
N PRO A 177 -2.16 9.43 2.66
CA PRO A 177 -1.25 8.30 2.80
C PRO A 177 -1.27 7.72 4.22
N LEU A 178 -1.10 6.40 4.34
CA LEU A 178 -1.20 5.69 5.62
C LEU A 178 -0.22 6.23 6.66
N HIS A 179 1.01 6.57 6.27
CA HIS A 179 2.00 7.11 7.19
C HIS A 179 1.56 8.46 7.80
N GLU A 180 0.84 9.31 7.05
CA GLU A 180 0.29 10.55 7.59
C GLU A 180 -0.90 10.29 8.53
N VAL A 181 -1.76 9.32 8.21
CA VAL A 181 -2.87 8.89 9.09
C VAL A 181 -2.34 8.35 10.41
N LEU A 182 -1.25 7.60 10.35
CA LEU A 182 -0.51 7.12 11.52
C LEU A 182 0.43 8.19 12.09
N GLY A 183 0.37 9.45 11.66
CA GLY A 183 1.18 10.53 12.24
C GLY A 183 2.69 10.27 12.23
N HIS A 184 3.24 9.88 11.07
CA HIS A 184 4.67 9.60 10.90
C HIS A 184 5.49 10.91 10.77
N PRO A 185 6.68 11.03 11.40
CA PRO A 185 7.38 10.00 12.20
C PRO A 185 6.62 9.64 13.47
N PRO A 186 6.60 8.36 13.89
CA PRO A 186 5.70 7.90 14.95
C PRO A 186 6.04 8.61 16.25
N SER A 187 5.09 9.35 16.80
CA SER A 187 5.22 9.97 18.12
C SER A 187 4.92 8.93 19.23
N PRO A 188 5.35 9.16 20.48
CA PRO A 188 4.91 8.36 21.62
C PRO A 188 3.38 8.24 21.71
N LEU A 189 2.66 9.31 21.36
CA LEU A 189 1.20 9.37 21.26
C LEU A 189 0.64 8.44 20.17
N THR A 190 1.26 8.44 18.99
CA THR A 190 0.91 7.54 17.89
C THR A 190 1.04 6.07 18.32
N ARG A 191 2.16 5.72 18.96
CA ARG A 191 2.39 4.35 19.45
C ARG A 191 1.39 3.96 20.54
N GLY A 192 1.04 4.91 21.42
CA GLY A 192 0.00 4.73 22.44
C GLY A 192 -1.39 4.50 21.87
N LEU A 193 -1.75 5.14 20.74
CA LEU A 193 -3.04 4.95 20.05
C LEU A 193 -3.12 3.65 19.24
N ALA A 194 -1.99 3.04 18.88
CA ALA A 194 -1.97 1.70 18.27
C ALA A 194 -2.30 0.58 19.28
N ALA A 195 -2.01 0.78 20.57
CA ALA A 195 -2.32 -0.17 21.64
C ALA A 195 -3.83 -0.47 21.79
N PRO A 196 -4.77 0.51 21.77
CA PRO A 196 -6.20 0.22 21.82
C PRO A 196 -6.71 -0.62 20.65
N ARG A 197 -6.09 -0.56 19.46
CA ARG A 197 -6.44 -1.48 18.35
C ARG A 197 -6.19 -2.95 18.72
N ARG A 198 -5.14 -3.22 19.51
CA ARG A 198 -4.80 -4.57 19.98
C ARG A 198 -5.65 -4.97 21.18
N GLY A 199 -5.82 -4.06 22.16
CA GLY A 199 -6.56 -4.32 23.39
C GLY A 199 -8.08 -4.48 23.24
N VAL A 200 -8.66 -4.19 22.08
CA VAL A 200 -10.08 -4.50 21.78
C VAL A 200 -10.28 -5.98 21.40
N ARG A 201 -9.18 -6.75 21.21
CA ARG A 201 -9.23 -8.18 20.87
C ARG A 201 -8.99 -9.12 22.05
N ASP A 202 -8.32 -8.65 23.12
CA ASP A 202 -8.08 -9.40 24.36
C ASP A 202 -9.30 -9.30 25.30
#